data_AF-A0A4R0IRC2-F1
#
_entry.id   AF-A0A4R0IRC2-F1
#
_cell.length_a   1.000
_cell.length_b   1.000
_cell.length_c   1.000
_cell.angle_alpha   90.00
_cell.angle_beta   90.00
_cell.angle_gamma   90.00
#
_symmetry.space_group_name_H-M   'P 1'
#
loop_
_entity.id
_entity.type
_entity.pdbx_description
1 polymer ?
#
loop_
_entity_poly.entity_id
_entity_poly.type
_entity_poly.pdbx_seq_one_letter_code
_entity_poly.pdbx_strand_id
1 'polypeptide(L)'
;MTDETVNRGAGGAIQSAAKSLSQLAAKILEQLSISAWLPSAALALLTLFVMELGAVLDGSSSDLEGRQPSLDPGVAIPLALRAMGNTSLGGLVLLVMAVVVLTMLTQAFAFESIRLLEGYWGVSRPLEWLADARAERWRKHHKHLAKRHARFTKAAWKRAKRQIAAREDFTREMIAVLQVQILGSRSAAGSELSNRQESRLELTDEEQSRVDELDWRLLAPGELLRRRVNLELKLDDFPVHRNIMPTRLGNVLRRYEDETRRQTVESLVDQVFDSLPPSLRSSHDEQRGRLDLYCTMYLVLMLAGVIAVLRFIPVHWGYSVAAVGITALSVWTVYRAAVASARYYGSLLVTIANYDDRHGAATDEAQP
;
A
#
# COMPACT_ATOMS: atom_id res chain seq x y z
N MET A 1 57.95 20.65 -41.01
CA MET A 1 57.16 19.40 -41.11
C MET A 1 57.60 18.48 -39.99
N THR A 2 57.00 18.57 -38.79
CA THR A 2 57.05 17.57 -37.69
C THR A 2 56.48 18.20 -36.40
N ASP A 3 55.21 18.62 -36.39
CA ASP A 3 54.59 19.03 -35.10
C ASP A 3 53.04 18.91 -35.03
N GLU A 4 52.35 18.59 -36.14
CA GLU A 4 50.88 18.53 -36.14
C GLU A 4 50.26 17.16 -35.76
N THR A 5 51.06 16.11 -35.60
CA THR A 5 50.53 14.74 -35.40
C THR A 5 50.34 14.34 -33.94
N VAL A 6 50.92 15.05 -32.97
CA VAL A 6 50.83 14.68 -31.55
C VAL A 6 49.53 15.18 -30.90
N ASN A 7 48.94 16.28 -31.38
CA ASN A 7 47.79 16.90 -30.72
C ASN A 7 46.42 16.25 -31.06
N ARG A 8 46.36 15.32 -32.03
CA ARG A 8 45.10 14.60 -32.37
C ARG A 8 44.81 13.39 -31.49
N GLY A 9 45.80 12.83 -30.79
CA GLY A 9 45.63 11.64 -29.95
C GLY A 9 44.91 11.90 -28.62
N ALA A 10 45.16 13.05 -27.99
CA ALA A 10 44.58 13.38 -26.68
C ALA A 10 43.07 13.63 -26.74
N GLY A 11 42.57 14.24 -27.83
CA GLY A 11 41.14 14.50 -28.02
C GLY A 11 40.29 13.23 -28.16
N GLY A 12 40.83 12.19 -28.80
CA GLY A 12 40.12 10.92 -29.00
C GLY A 12 39.94 10.11 -27.71
N ALA A 13 40.94 10.11 -26.83
CA ALA A 13 40.88 9.40 -25.55
C ALA A 13 39.82 10.01 -24.61
N ILE A 14 39.72 11.34 -24.57
CA ILE A 14 38.73 12.06 -23.75
C ILE A 14 37.31 11.79 -24.26
N GLN A 15 37.09 11.79 -25.58
CA GLN A 15 35.78 11.46 -26.16
C GLN A 15 35.35 10.02 -25.91
N SER A 16 36.29 9.06 -25.98
CA SER A 16 36.01 7.65 -25.67
C SER A 16 35.62 7.43 -24.21
N ALA A 17 36.32 8.07 -23.27
CA ALA A 17 36.00 8.00 -21.85
C ALA A 17 34.64 8.64 -21.54
N ALA A 18 34.33 9.80 -22.14
CA ALA A 18 33.02 10.44 -21.99
C ALA A 18 31.88 9.53 -22.52
N LYS A 19 32.11 8.84 -23.65
CA LYS A 19 31.14 7.90 -24.22
C LYS A 19 30.90 6.69 -23.32
N SER A 20 31.96 6.08 -22.75
CA SER A 20 31.78 4.93 -21.85
C SER A 20 31.07 5.32 -20.55
N LEU A 21 31.36 6.51 -20.00
CA LEU A 21 30.65 7.05 -18.83
C LEU A 21 29.18 7.31 -19.13
N SER A 22 28.86 7.86 -20.32
CA SER A 22 27.46 8.06 -20.72
C SER A 22 26.70 6.74 -20.88
N GLN A 23 27.34 5.69 -21.41
CA GLN A 23 26.74 4.36 -21.56
C GLN A 23 26.59 3.64 -20.22
N LEU A 24 27.58 3.76 -19.33
CA LEU A 24 27.48 3.27 -17.96
C LEU A 24 26.34 3.98 -17.23
N ALA A 25 26.28 5.31 -17.32
CA ALA A 25 25.22 6.11 -16.72
C ALA A 25 23.84 5.71 -17.28
N ALA A 26 23.71 5.57 -18.61
CA ALA A 26 22.47 5.13 -19.25
C ALA A 26 22.07 3.73 -18.77
N LYS A 27 23.00 2.79 -18.67
CA LYS A 27 22.72 1.43 -18.20
C LYS A 27 22.35 1.39 -16.72
N ILE A 28 23.00 2.20 -15.89
CA ILE A 28 22.65 2.38 -14.46
C ILE A 28 21.26 3.02 -14.33
N LEU A 29 20.94 4.02 -15.15
CA LEU A 29 19.63 4.69 -15.22
C LEU A 29 18.53 3.79 -15.78
N GLU A 30 18.86 2.87 -16.68
CA GLU A 30 17.92 1.92 -17.29
C GLU A 30 17.68 0.72 -16.37
N GLN A 31 18.69 0.28 -15.62
CA GLN A 31 18.56 -0.79 -14.64
C GLN A 31 17.92 -0.35 -13.33
N LEU A 32 18.03 0.91 -12.97
CA LEU A 32 17.38 1.44 -11.77
C LEU A 32 16.14 2.18 -12.20
N SER A 33 14.99 1.50 -12.10
CA SER A 33 13.70 2.16 -12.24
C SER A 33 13.71 3.45 -11.42
N ILE A 34 13.29 4.57 -12.01
CA ILE A 34 13.32 5.90 -11.34
C ILE A 34 12.71 5.83 -9.93
N SER A 35 11.71 4.95 -9.74
CA SER A 35 11.11 4.64 -8.44
C SER A 35 12.11 4.19 -7.37
N ALA A 36 13.15 3.42 -7.71
CA ALA A 36 14.12 2.91 -6.76
C ALA A 36 14.96 4.02 -6.10
N TRP A 37 15.14 5.16 -6.77
CA TRP A 37 15.93 6.28 -6.24
C TRP A 37 15.11 7.24 -5.40
N LEU A 38 13.79 7.24 -5.57
CA LEU A 38 12.91 8.21 -4.93
C LEU A 38 13.01 8.21 -3.39
N PRO A 39 12.99 7.06 -2.68
CA PRO A 39 13.14 7.09 -1.23
C PRO A 39 14.48 7.67 -0.78
N SER A 40 15.58 7.32 -1.44
CA SER A 40 16.93 7.75 -1.08
C SER A 40 17.12 9.25 -1.36
N ALA A 41 16.64 9.73 -2.50
CA ALA A 41 16.62 11.14 -2.86
C ALA A 41 15.76 11.95 -1.87
N ALA A 42 14.57 11.44 -1.52
CA ALA A 42 13.71 12.07 -0.53
C ALA A 42 14.41 12.16 0.83
N LEU A 43 15.06 11.09 1.31
CA LEU A 43 15.80 11.11 2.56
C LEU A 43 16.91 12.17 2.54
N ALA A 44 17.77 12.15 1.51
CA ALA A 44 18.90 13.06 1.39
C ALA A 44 18.43 14.53 1.35
N LEU A 45 17.44 14.85 0.52
CA LEU A 45 16.92 16.20 0.35
C LEU A 45 16.18 16.70 1.60
N LEU A 46 15.38 15.85 2.25
CA LEU A 46 14.68 16.21 3.49
C LEU A 46 15.66 16.44 4.64
N THR A 47 16.67 15.58 4.78
CA THR A 47 17.72 15.77 5.79
C THR A 47 18.51 17.05 5.53
N LEU A 48 18.93 17.31 4.28
CA LEU A 48 19.61 18.57 3.93
C LEU A 48 18.73 19.78 4.26
N PHE A 49 17.45 19.76 3.87
CA PHE A 49 16.52 20.84 4.18
C PHE A 49 16.36 21.08 5.69
N VAL A 50 16.22 20.01 6.49
CA VAL A 50 16.13 20.10 7.95
C VAL A 50 17.38 20.75 8.55
N MET A 51 18.57 20.40 8.04
CA MET A 51 19.84 20.94 8.53
C MET A 51 19.99 22.43 8.19
N GLU A 52 19.71 22.81 6.94
CA GLU A 52 19.75 24.21 6.48
C GLU A 52 18.72 25.07 7.20
N LEU A 53 17.49 24.56 7.36
CA LEU A 53 16.46 25.27 8.13
C LEU A 53 16.88 25.48 9.58
N GLY A 54 17.48 24.46 10.20
CA GLY A 54 18.05 24.60 11.54
C GLY A 54 19.16 25.65 11.61
N ALA A 55 20.06 25.69 10.62
CA ALA A 55 21.14 26.68 10.58
C ALA A 55 20.62 28.11 10.45
N VAL A 56 19.59 28.34 9.61
CA VAL A 56 18.92 29.65 9.48
C VAL A 56 18.26 30.08 10.78
N LEU A 57 17.59 29.16 11.47
CA LEU A 57 16.92 29.45 12.74
C LEU A 57 17.91 29.72 13.87
N ASP A 58 19.04 29.02 13.91
CA ASP A 58 20.08 29.22 14.93
C ASP A 58 20.84 30.54 14.71
N GLY A 59 21.17 30.87 13.46
CA GLY A 59 21.87 32.13 13.13
C GLY A 59 21.07 33.39 13.45
N SER A 60 19.76 33.28 13.56
CA SER A 60 18.90 34.41 13.94
C SER A 60 18.74 34.57 15.45
N SER A 61 19.20 33.58 16.24
CA SER A 61 19.10 33.60 17.70
C SER A 61 20.26 34.36 18.37
N SER A 62 21.38 34.59 17.65
CA SER A 62 22.56 35.27 18.19
C SER A 62 22.43 36.80 18.27
N ASP A 63 21.55 37.41 17.48
CA ASP A 63 21.53 38.87 17.30
C ASP A 63 20.57 39.61 18.24
N LEU A 64 19.77 38.89 19.04
CA LEU A 64 18.77 39.47 19.93
C LEU A 64 18.97 38.99 21.38
N GLU A 65 19.81 39.72 22.12
CA GLU A 65 19.93 39.59 23.58
C GLU A 65 18.54 39.79 24.24
N GLY A 66 17.89 38.68 24.63
CA GLY A 66 16.88 38.68 25.70
C GLY A 66 15.42 38.53 25.31
N ARG A 67 15.06 38.40 24.04
CA ARG A 67 13.70 37.99 23.62
C ARG A 67 13.82 37.18 22.35
N GLN A 68 13.37 35.93 22.36
CA GLN A 68 13.30 35.08 21.17
C GLN A 68 11.95 35.29 20.46
N PRO A 69 11.81 36.20 19.47
CA PRO A 69 10.83 35.99 18.44
C PRO A 69 11.34 34.80 17.61
N SER A 70 10.63 33.68 17.66
CA SER A 70 10.82 32.64 16.65
C SER A 70 10.65 33.29 15.28
N LEU A 71 11.60 33.09 14.35
CA LEU A 71 11.40 33.61 13.00
C LEU A 71 10.10 33.04 12.46
N ASP A 72 9.34 33.95 11.85
CA ASP A 72 8.17 33.59 11.10
C ASP A 72 8.55 32.51 10.06
N PRO A 73 7.86 31.34 10.06
CA PRO A 73 8.07 30.30 9.06
C PRO A 73 8.05 30.82 7.62
N GLY A 74 7.30 31.89 7.35
CA GLY A 74 7.24 32.55 6.04
C GLY A 74 8.59 33.11 5.56
N VAL A 75 9.51 33.41 6.47
CA VAL A 75 10.86 33.93 6.15
C VAL A 75 11.92 32.83 6.23
N ALA A 76 11.86 31.97 7.24
CA ALA A 76 12.87 30.94 7.46
C ALA A 76 12.91 29.88 6.34
N ILE A 77 11.75 29.44 5.85
CA ILE A 77 11.66 28.41 4.81
C ILE A 77 12.28 28.87 3.48
N PRO A 78 11.93 30.04 2.91
CA PRO A 78 12.58 30.54 1.70
C PRO A 78 14.09 30.72 1.85
N LEU A 79 14.58 31.17 3.01
CA LEU A 79 16.02 31.29 3.27
C LEU A 79 16.72 29.94 3.25
N ALA A 80 16.14 28.92 3.89
CA ALA A 80 16.68 27.56 3.88
C ALA A 80 16.70 26.98 2.46
N LEU A 81 15.63 27.16 1.67
CA LEU A 81 15.59 26.72 0.28
C LEU A 81 16.62 27.45 -0.60
N ARG A 82 16.83 28.74 -0.36
CA ARG A 82 17.87 29.51 -1.06
C ARG A 82 19.27 29.04 -0.66
N ALA A 83 19.50 28.71 0.60
CA ALA A 83 20.76 28.13 1.07
C ALA A 83 21.05 26.79 0.35
N MET A 84 20.06 25.90 0.27
CA MET A 84 20.16 24.67 -0.52
C MET A 84 20.46 24.94 -2.00
N GLY A 85 19.82 25.95 -2.59
CA GLY A 85 20.06 26.37 -3.98
C GLY A 85 21.46 26.92 -4.25
N ASN A 86 22.13 27.45 -3.24
CA ASN A 86 23.49 27.98 -3.32
C ASN A 86 24.57 26.92 -3.05
N THR A 87 24.21 25.63 -3.05
CA THR A 87 25.15 24.54 -2.86
C THR A 87 26.23 24.57 -3.95
N SER A 88 27.50 24.54 -3.54
CA SER A 88 28.63 24.51 -4.48
C SER A 88 28.60 23.26 -5.36
N LEU A 89 29.30 23.28 -6.50
CA LEU A 89 29.43 22.10 -7.37
C LEU A 89 29.90 20.86 -6.59
N GLY A 90 30.82 21.05 -5.63
CA GLY A 90 31.27 19.97 -4.75
C GLY A 90 30.15 19.40 -3.86
N GLY A 91 29.30 20.27 -3.31
CA GLY A 91 28.14 19.83 -2.52
C GLY A 91 27.10 19.07 -3.37
N LEU A 92 26.90 19.46 -4.63
CA LEU A 92 26.03 18.71 -5.55
C LEU A 92 26.58 17.32 -5.85
N VAL A 93 27.89 17.18 -6.10
CA VAL A 93 28.55 15.89 -6.30
C VAL A 93 28.41 15.01 -5.06
N LEU A 94 28.64 15.57 -3.87
CA LEU A 94 28.45 14.85 -2.60
C LEU A 94 27.00 14.42 -2.39
N LEU A 95 26.03 15.26 -2.76
CA LEU A 95 24.61 14.91 -2.67
C LEU A 95 24.25 13.74 -3.59
N VAL A 96 24.71 13.75 -4.84
CA VAL A 96 24.50 12.62 -5.77
C VAL A 96 25.13 11.34 -5.22
N MET A 97 26.36 11.42 -4.71
CA MET A 97 27.02 10.28 -4.08
C MET A 97 26.25 9.76 -2.86
N ALA A 98 25.73 10.67 -2.03
CA ALA A 98 24.90 10.32 -0.88
C ALA A 98 23.61 9.60 -1.32
N VAL A 99 22.94 10.09 -2.38
CA VAL A 99 21.74 9.42 -2.94
C VAL A 99 22.08 8.01 -3.42
N VAL A 100 23.18 7.81 -4.16
CA VAL A 100 23.58 6.48 -4.63
C VAL A 100 23.84 5.51 -3.47
N VAL A 101 24.60 5.93 -2.46
CA VAL A 101 24.88 5.12 -1.28
C VAL A 101 23.58 4.80 -0.52
N LEU A 102 22.72 5.80 -0.33
CA LEU A 102 21.42 5.61 0.31
C LEU A 102 20.50 4.69 -0.51
N THR A 103 20.58 4.69 -1.85
CA THR A 103 19.82 3.77 -2.71
C THR A 103 20.21 2.33 -2.48
N MET A 104 21.51 2.03 -2.46
CA MET A 104 21.98 0.68 -2.12
C MET A 104 21.50 0.23 -0.75
N LEU A 105 21.54 1.14 0.24
CA LEU A 105 21.06 0.85 1.59
C LEU A 105 19.54 0.61 1.62
N THR A 106 18.74 1.51 1.03
CA THR A 106 17.28 1.39 1.03
C THR A 106 16.80 0.15 0.27
N GLN A 107 17.48 -0.23 -0.82
CA GLN A 107 17.19 -1.46 -1.55
C GLN A 107 17.45 -2.71 -0.71
N ALA A 108 18.52 -2.73 0.09
CA ALA A 108 18.78 -3.85 1.00
C ALA A 108 17.68 -4.02 2.07
N PHE A 109 16.99 -2.93 2.44
CA PHE A 109 15.90 -2.93 3.41
C PHE A 109 14.49 -2.99 2.81
N ALA A 110 14.34 -2.97 1.48
CA ALA A 110 13.08 -3.03 0.77
C ALA A 110 12.16 -4.16 1.29
N PHE A 111 12.68 -5.39 1.25
CA PHE A 111 11.95 -6.58 1.70
C PHE A 111 11.59 -6.53 3.19
N GLU A 112 12.54 -6.15 4.05
CA GLU A 112 12.28 -6.03 5.49
C GLU A 112 11.30 -4.90 5.82
N SER A 113 11.23 -3.86 4.98
CA SER A 113 10.23 -2.79 5.11
C SER A 113 8.81 -3.32 4.94
N ILE A 114 8.61 -4.19 3.94
CA ILE A 114 7.32 -4.85 3.70
C ILE A 114 6.97 -5.73 4.91
N ARG A 115 7.89 -6.60 5.35
CA ARG A 115 7.65 -7.52 6.49
C ARG A 115 7.35 -6.78 7.79
N LEU A 116 8.09 -5.71 8.08
CA LEU A 116 7.85 -4.86 9.24
C LEU A 116 6.45 -4.23 9.19
N LEU A 117 6.03 -3.76 8.01
CA LEU A 117 4.72 -3.16 7.79
C LEU A 117 3.57 -4.17 7.71
N GLU A 118 3.84 -5.43 7.39
CA GLU A 118 2.89 -6.54 7.49
C GLU A 118 2.62 -6.90 8.94
N GLY A 119 3.63 -6.79 9.81
CA GLY A 119 3.50 -7.10 11.23
C GLY A 119 4.51 -8.09 11.77
N TYR A 120 5.50 -8.50 10.98
CA TYR A 120 6.56 -9.41 11.40
C TYR A 120 7.60 -8.66 12.25
N TRP A 121 7.25 -8.32 13.49
CA TRP A 121 8.09 -7.51 14.40
C TRP A 121 9.16 -8.31 15.15
N GLY A 122 9.43 -9.55 14.73
CA GLY A 122 10.44 -10.42 15.33
C GLY A 122 9.97 -11.18 16.57
N VAL A 123 10.90 -11.92 17.18
CA VAL A 123 10.64 -12.91 18.25
C VAL A 123 10.80 -12.35 19.67
N SER A 124 10.99 -11.04 19.83
CA SER A 124 11.12 -10.47 21.16
C SER A 124 9.76 -10.42 21.86
N ARG A 125 9.68 -10.93 23.09
CA ARG A 125 8.47 -10.94 23.92
C ARG A 125 7.67 -9.61 23.93
N PRO A 126 8.28 -8.42 24.06
CA PRO A 126 7.51 -7.17 24.04
C PRO A 126 6.88 -6.88 22.67
N LEU A 127 7.56 -7.21 21.57
CA LEU A 127 7.04 -7.00 20.22
C LEU A 127 5.98 -8.03 19.85
N GLU A 128 6.14 -9.28 20.30
CA GLU A 128 5.12 -10.33 20.19
C GLU A 128 3.83 -9.94 20.93
N TRP A 129 3.95 -9.49 22.18
CA TRP A 129 2.80 -8.98 22.95
C TRP A 129 2.11 -7.80 22.24
N LEU A 130 2.89 -6.87 21.67
CA LEU A 130 2.34 -5.73 20.93
C LEU A 130 1.62 -6.18 19.65
N ALA A 131 2.18 -7.17 18.95
CA ALA A 131 1.57 -7.77 17.76
C ALA A 131 0.23 -8.43 18.14
N ASP A 132 0.21 -9.25 19.18
CA ASP A 132 -1.01 -9.90 19.68
C ASP A 132 -2.08 -8.91 20.09
N ALA A 133 -1.71 -7.87 20.85
CA ALA A 133 -2.62 -6.82 21.27
C ALA A 133 -3.23 -6.07 20.09
N ARG A 134 -2.44 -5.82 19.03
CA ARG A 134 -2.93 -5.19 17.79
C ARG A 134 -3.77 -6.14 16.95
N ALA A 135 -3.39 -7.41 16.83
CA ALA A 135 -4.18 -8.43 16.15
C ALA A 135 -5.55 -8.62 16.84
N GLU A 136 -5.61 -8.65 18.16
CA GLU A 136 -6.87 -8.67 18.93
C GLU A 136 -7.72 -7.43 18.67
N ARG A 137 -7.10 -6.24 18.62
CA ARG A 137 -7.79 -5.00 18.27
C ARG A 137 -8.41 -5.07 16.88
N TRP A 138 -7.70 -5.61 15.89
CA TRP A 138 -8.21 -5.82 14.54
C TRP A 138 -9.31 -6.88 14.50
N ARG A 139 -9.19 -7.97 15.25
CA ARG A 139 -10.26 -8.97 15.41
C ARG A 139 -11.54 -8.35 15.96
N LYS A 140 -11.43 -7.50 17.00
CA LYS A 140 -12.56 -6.72 17.52
C LYS A 140 -13.09 -5.76 16.47
N HIS A 141 -12.22 -5.03 15.76
CA HIS A 141 -12.62 -4.09 14.71
C HIS A 141 -13.40 -4.78 13.60
N HIS A 142 -12.92 -5.91 13.10
CA HIS A 142 -13.58 -6.75 12.11
C HIS A 142 -14.98 -7.17 12.57
N LYS A 143 -15.11 -7.69 13.81
CA LYS A 143 -16.42 -8.03 14.40
C LYS A 143 -17.38 -6.83 14.43
N HIS A 144 -16.88 -5.63 14.74
CA HIS A 144 -17.70 -4.41 14.72
C HIS A 144 -18.11 -4.01 13.30
N LEU A 145 -17.21 -4.09 12.32
CA LEU A 145 -17.53 -3.84 10.91
C LEU A 145 -18.59 -4.82 10.41
N ALA A 146 -18.47 -6.11 10.73
CA ALA A 146 -19.41 -7.15 10.34
C ALA A 146 -20.81 -6.90 10.92
N LYS A 147 -20.90 -6.55 12.21
CA LYS A 147 -22.16 -6.16 12.85
C LYS A 147 -22.78 -4.92 12.19
N ARG A 148 -21.98 -3.91 11.87
CA ARG A 148 -22.46 -2.70 11.18
C ARG A 148 -22.94 -3.02 9.77
N HIS A 149 -22.22 -3.85 9.02
CA HIS A 149 -22.60 -4.29 7.69
C HIS A 149 -23.96 -5.00 7.74
N ALA A 150 -24.12 -6.01 8.60
CA ALA A 150 -25.38 -6.71 8.81
C ALA A 150 -26.55 -5.77 9.17
N ARG A 151 -26.30 -4.75 10.01
CA ARG A 151 -27.31 -3.73 10.35
C ARG A 151 -27.76 -2.93 9.12
N PHE A 152 -26.81 -2.49 8.28
CA PHE A 152 -27.15 -1.76 7.06
C PHE A 152 -27.82 -2.65 6.02
N THR A 153 -27.39 -3.91 5.87
CA THR A 153 -28.05 -4.89 5.00
C THR A 153 -29.49 -5.14 5.44
N LYS A 154 -29.74 -5.37 6.74
CA LYS A 154 -31.09 -5.54 7.29
C LYS A 154 -31.97 -4.30 7.07
N ALA A 155 -31.42 -3.11 7.24
CA ALA A 155 -32.15 -1.86 7.02
C ALA A 155 -32.49 -1.63 5.54
N ALA A 156 -31.52 -1.88 4.64
CA ALA A 156 -31.70 -1.78 3.19
C ALA A 156 -32.74 -2.81 2.71
N TRP A 157 -32.62 -4.05 3.14
CA TRP A 157 -33.57 -5.12 2.84
C TRP A 157 -34.98 -4.80 3.34
N LYS A 158 -35.14 -4.28 4.58
CA LYS A 158 -36.46 -3.90 5.10
C LYS A 158 -37.17 -2.88 4.19
N ARG A 159 -36.43 -1.99 3.53
CA ARG A 159 -36.97 -1.00 2.61
C ARG A 159 -37.26 -1.61 1.23
N ALA A 160 -36.32 -2.39 0.68
CA ALA A 160 -36.52 -3.10 -0.59
C ALA A 160 -37.69 -4.07 -0.52
N LYS A 161 -37.81 -4.87 0.56
CA LYS A 161 -38.90 -5.81 0.81
C LYS A 161 -40.29 -5.17 0.70
N ARG A 162 -40.46 -3.91 1.15
CA ARG A 162 -41.74 -3.20 1.02
C ARG A 162 -42.08 -2.87 -0.43
N GLN A 163 -41.08 -2.57 -1.25
CA GLN A 163 -41.28 -2.30 -2.68
C GLN A 163 -41.54 -3.60 -3.44
N ILE A 164 -40.80 -4.68 -3.11
CA ILE A 164 -41.00 -6.00 -3.71
C ILE A 164 -42.41 -6.52 -3.39
N ALA A 165 -42.84 -6.43 -2.12
CA ALA A 165 -44.17 -6.86 -1.70
C ALA A 165 -45.33 -6.02 -2.29
N ALA A 166 -45.03 -4.87 -2.88
CA ALA A 166 -46.02 -4.05 -3.59
C ALA A 166 -46.14 -4.43 -5.07
N ARG A 167 -45.25 -5.30 -5.59
CA ARG A 167 -45.37 -5.82 -6.95
C ARG A 167 -46.23 -7.09 -6.94
N GLU A 168 -47.08 -7.22 -7.95
CA GLU A 168 -48.03 -8.35 -8.07
C GLU A 168 -47.36 -9.67 -8.47
N ASP A 169 -46.16 -9.60 -9.06
CA ASP A 169 -45.40 -10.73 -9.60
C ASP A 169 -44.58 -11.50 -8.53
N PHE A 170 -44.53 -11.02 -7.28
CA PHE A 170 -43.75 -11.63 -6.20
C PHE A 170 -44.62 -12.24 -5.09
N THR A 171 -44.52 -13.56 -4.94
CA THR A 171 -45.20 -14.31 -3.87
C THR A 171 -44.51 -14.12 -2.51
N ARG A 172 -45.18 -14.51 -1.41
CA ARG A 172 -44.62 -14.39 -0.06
C ARG A 172 -43.43 -15.32 0.14
N GLU A 173 -43.47 -16.47 -0.52
CA GLU A 173 -42.48 -17.54 -0.54
C GLU A 173 -41.18 -17.03 -1.21
N MET A 174 -41.28 -16.40 -2.39
CA MET A 174 -40.14 -15.76 -3.06
C MET A 174 -39.47 -14.69 -2.17
N ILE A 175 -40.28 -13.86 -1.51
CA ILE A 175 -39.76 -12.83 -0.58
C ILE A 175 -39.06 -13.48 0.64
N ALA A 176 -39.55 -14.63 1.11
CA ALA A 176 -38.92 -15.38 2.19
C ALA A 176 -37.56 -15.96 1.75
N VAL A 177 -37.48 -16.53 0.54
CA VAL A 177 -36.22 -17.03 -0.04
C VAL A 177 -35.20 -15.90 -0.21
N LEU A 178 -35.59 -14.77 -0.80
CA LEU A 178 -34.72 -13.59 -0.92
C LEU A 178 -34.22 -13.10 0.44
N GLN A 179 -35.09 -13.08 1.46
CA GLN A 179 -34.69 -12.66 2.80
C GLN A 179 -33.61 -13.59 3.38
N VAL A 180 -33.73 -14.89 3.16
CA VAL A 180 -32.76 -15.91 3.59
C VAL A 180 -31.45 -15.73 2.81
N GLN A 181 -31.48 -15.62 1.48
CA GLN A 181 -30.28 -15.40 0.65
C GLN A 181 -29.52 -14.12 1.03
N ILE A 182 -30.23 -13.02 1.29
CA ILE A 182 -29.61 -11.71 1.55
C ILE A 182 -29.07 -11.58 2.97
N LEU A 183 -29.78 -12.15 3.96
CA LEU A 183 -29.38 -12.05 5.37
C LEU A 183 -28.53 -13.25 5.85
N GLY A 184 -28.61 -14.39 5.15
CA GLY A 184 -27.95 -15.65 5.51
C GLY A 184 -26.55 -15.83 4.90
N SER A 185 -26.30 -15.26 3.72
CA SER A 185 -25.09 -15.54 2.90
C SER A 185 -23.73 -15.19 3.51
N ARG A 186 -23.64 -14.51 4.66
CA ARG A 186 -22.33 -14.17 5.30
C ARG A 186 -22.13 -14.73 6.71
N SER A 187 -23.07 -15.49 7.27
CA SER A 187 -22.83 -16.18 8.55
C SER A 187 -22.60 -17.66 8.28
N ALA A 188 -21.56 -18.27 8.85
CA ALA A 188 -21.38 -19.73 8.78
C ALA A 188 -22.63 -20.45 9.33
N ALA A 189 -23.19 -19.94 10.44
CA ALA A 189 -24.47 -20.39 10.97
C ALA A 189 -25.68 -20.04 10.08
N GLY A 190 -25.52 -19.04 9.21
CA GLY A 190 -26.51 -18.67 8.20
C GLY A 190 -26.60 -19.69 7.08
N SER A 191 -25.49 -20.32 6.67
CA SER A 191 -25.49 -21.34 5.62
C SER A 191 -26.26 -22.61 5.99
N GLU A 192 -26.12 -23.10 7.23
CA GLU A 192 -26.88 -24.28 7.70
C GLU A 192 -28.37 -24.00 7.83
N LEU A 193 -28.72 -22.79 8.27
CA LEU A 193 -30.12 -22.33 8.34
C LEU A 193 -30.70 -22.09 6.95
N SER A 194 -29.90 -21.56 6.01
CA SER A 194 -30.27 -21.39 4.60
C SER A 194 -30.63 -22.75 4.01
N ASN A 195 -29.73 -23.73 4.11
CA ASN A 195 -29.97 -25.06 3.56
C ASN A 195 -31.22 -25.72 4.14
N ARG A 196 -31.41 -25.67 5.46
CA ARG A 196 -32.62 -26.26 6.09
C ARG A 196 -33.92 -25.58 5.69
N GLN A 197 -33.88 -24.27 5.45
CA GLN A 197 -35.07 -23.50 5.15
C GLN A 197 -35.38 -23.50 3.64
N GLU A 198 -34.35 -23.49 2.78
CA GLU A 198 -34.46 -23.71 1.34
C GLU A 198 -35.06 -25.09 1.06
N SER A 199 -34.64 -26.15 1.75
CA SER A 199 -35.26 -27.48 1.61
C SER A 199 -36.74 -27.56 2.00
N ARG A 200 -37.33 -26.49 2.56
CA ARG A 200 -38.76 -26.44 2.93
C ARG A 200 -39.60 -25.58 2.01
N LEU A 201 -38.99 -24.77 1.16
CA LEU A 201 -39.68 -23.86 0.25
C LEU A 201 -39.39 -24.34 -1.18
N GLU A 202 -40.21 -25.25 -1.68
CA GLU A 202 -40.19 -25.65 -3.08
C GLU A 202 -40.75 -24.49 -3.91
N LEU A 203 -39.86 -23.68 -4.49
CA LEU A 203 -40.20 -22.71 -5.52
C LEU A 203 -40.27 -23.44 -6.86
N THR A 204 -41.21 -23.03 -7.71
CA THR A 204 -41.20 -23.45 -9.12
C THR A 204 -39.96 -22.88 -9.84
N ASP A 205 -39.49 -23.52 -10.90
CA ASP A 205 -38.33 -23.05 -11.69
C ASP A 205 -38.54 -21.61 -12.19
N GLU A 206 -39.78 -21.25 -12.55
CA GLU A 206 -40.15 -19.90 -12.95
C GLU A 206 -40.02 -18.88 -11.80
N GLU A 207 -40.45 -19.23 -10.59
CA GLU A 207 -40.30 -18.37 -9.41
C GLU A 207 -38.83 -18.21 -9.01
N GLN A 208 -38.05 -19.30 -9.10
CA GLN A 208 -36.62 -19.27 -8.82
C GLN A 208 -35.90 -18.35 -9.82
N SER A 209 -36.19 -18.45 -11.12
CA SER A 209 -35.63 -17.53 -12.14
C SER A 209 -35.95 -16.08 -11.82
N ARG A 210 -37.19 -15.76 -11.42
CA ARG A 210 -37.57 -14.39 -11.04
C ARG A 210 -36.85 -13.90 -9.78
N VAL A 211 -36.63 -14.77 -8.80
CA VAL A 211 -35.85 -14.46 -7.59
C VAL A 211 -34.40 -14.14 -7.97
N ASP A 212 -33.80 -14.93 -8.84
CA ASP A 212 -32.41 -14.78 -9.26
C ASP A 212 -32.18 -13.56 -10.16
N GLU A 213 -33.16 -13.19 -10.99
CA GLU A 213 -33.14 -11.99 -11.83
C GLU A 213 -33.32 -10.69 -11.03
N LEU A 214 -33.93 -10.74 -9.85
CA LEU A 214 -34.22 -9.55 -9.06
C LEU A 214 -32.99 -9.00 -8.33
N ASP A 215 -32.40 -7.93 -8.85
CA ASP A 215 -31.47 -7.12 -8.06
C ASP A 215 -32.21 -6.21 -7.07
N TRP A 216 -32.50 -6.75 -5.88
CA TRP A 216 -33.12 -6.01 -4.78
C TRP A 216 -32.38 -4.72 -4.40
N ARG A 217 -31.09 -4.60 -4.75
CA ARG A 217 -30.29 -3.39 -4.47
C ARG A 217 -30.87 -2.20 -5.21
N LEU A 218 -31.41 -2.38 -6.40
CA LEU A 218 -32.05 -1.29 -7.16
C LEU A 218 -33.30 -0.74 -6.46
N LEU A 219 -33.92 -1.53 -5.57
CA LEU A 219 -35.10 -1.15 -4.79
C LEU A 219 -34.75 -0.60 -3.40
N ALA A 220 -33.49 -0.68 -2.98
CA ALA A 220 -33.05 -0.18 -1.69
C ALA A 220 -32.61 1.30 -1.77
N PRO A 221 -32.73 2.08 -0.68
CA PRO A 221 -32.24 3.45 -0.66
C PRO A 221 -30.73 3.53 -0.91
N GLY A 222 -30.32 4.35 -1.88
CA GLY A 222 -28.91 4.47 -2.32
C GLY A 222 -27.93 4.80 -1.18
N GLU A 223 -28.31 5.61 -0.20
CA GLU A 223 -27.45 5.95 0.95
C GLU A 223 -27.14 4.73 1.84
N LEU A 224 -28.09 3.81 2.02
CA LEU A 224 -27.86 2.59 2.79
C LEU A 224 -26.94 1.63 2.02
N LEU A 225 -27.12 1.52 0.72
CA LEU A 225 -26.27 0.72 -0.16
C LEU A 225 -24.84 1.26 -0.19
N ARG A 226 -24.66 2.57 -0.37
CA ARG A 226 -23.33 3.20 -0.35
C ARG A 226 -22.59 2.91 0.95
N ARG A 227 -23.26 3.02 2.10
CA ARG A 227 -22.67 2.69 3.41
C ARG A 227 -22.39 1.20 3.56
N ARG A 228 -23.27 0.33 3.03
CA ARG A 228 -23.08 -1.12 3.02
C ARG A 228 -21.85 -1.49 2.18
N VAL A 229 -21.76 -1.04 0.93
CA VAL A 229 -20.64 -1.31 0.01
C VAL A 229 -19.32 -0.81 0.62
N ASN A 230 -19.31 0.37 1.23
CA ASN A 230 -18.10 0.85 1.92
C ASN A 230 -17.66 0.00 3.12
N LEU A 231 -18.60 -0.69 3.79
CA LEU A 231 -18.29 -1.63 4.86
C LEU A 231 -17.87 -2.99 4.31
N GLU A 232 -18.49 -3.42 3.22
CA GLU A 232 -18.16 -4.63 2.47
C GLU A 232 -16.70 -4.56 1.99
N LEU A 233 -16.32 -3.49 1.28
CA LEU A 233 -14.93 -3.25 0.86
C LEU A 233 -13.92 -3.25 2.01
N LYS A 234 -14.32 -2.83 3.22
CA LYS A 234 -13.47 -2.86 4.41
C LYS A 234 -13.40 -4.21 5.07
N LEU A 235 -14.46 -5.01 5.00
CA LEU A 235 -14.49 -6.38 5.51
C LEU A 235 -13.66 -7.29 4.61
N ASP A 236 -13.73 -7.05 3.31
CA ASP A 236 -12.98 -7.80 2.33
C ASP A 236 -11.45 -7.54 2.50
N ASP A 237 -11.00 -6.48 3.18
CA ASP A 237 -9.57 -6.30 3.52
C ASP A 237 -9.02 -7.34 4.54
N PHE A 238 -9.87 -8.16 5.18
CA PHE A 238 -9.45 -9.04 6.27
C PHE A 238 -9.34 -10.51 5.84
N PRO A 239 -8.32 -11.23 6.35
CA PRO A 239 -8.17 -12.66 6.10
C PRO A 239 -9.20 -13.48 6.89
N VAL A 240 -9.17 -14.80 6.73
CA VAL A 240 -9.97 -15.71 7.55
C VAL A 240 -9.64 -15.47 9.04
N HIS A 241 -10.65 -15.53 9.91
CA HIS A 241 -10.58 -15.06 11.32
C HIS A 241 -9.35 -15.49 12.14
N ARG A 242 -8.75 -16.64 11.83
CA ARG A 242 -7.58 -17.21 12.50
C ARG A 242 -6.25 -16.57 12.08
N ASN A 243 -6.21 -15.86 10.95
CA ASN A 243 -4.99 -15.34 10.33
C ASN A 243 -4.89 -13.81 10.40
N ILE A 244 -5.65 -13.15 11.28
CA ILE A 244 -5.66 -11.67 11.39
C ILE A 244 -4.32 -11.17 11.93
N MET A 245 -3.67 -10.31 11.15
CA MET A 245 -2.38 -9.68 11.40
C MET A 245 -2.49 -8.37 12.21
N PRO A 246 -1.39 -7.88 12.82
CA PRO A 246 -1.42 -6.67 13.65
C PRO A 246 -1.54 -5.36 12.85
N THR A 247 -1.33 -5.41 11.53
CA THR A 247 -1.37 -4.23 10.65
C THR A 247 -2.45 -4.38 9.59
N ARG A 248 -2.87 -3.25 9.00
CA ARG A 248 -3.84 -3.30 7.89
C ARG A 248 -3.22 -3.85 6.61
N LEU A 249 -1.96 -3.49 6.33
CA LEU A 249 -1.21 -3.97 5.17
C LEU A 249 -1.11 -5.50 5.20
N GLY A 250 -0.67 -6.07 6.32
CA GLY A 250 -0.56 -7.51 6.48
C GLY A 250 -1.89 -8.22 6.39
N ASN A 251 -2.98 -7.65 6.95
CA ASN A 251 -4.32 -8.23 6.78
C ASN A 251 -4.75 -8.29 5.31
N VAL A 252 -4.50 -7.22 4.54
CA VAL A 252 -4.84 -7.17 3.11
C VAL A 252 -4.04 -8.20 2.34
N LEU A 253 -2.72 -8.27 2.53
CA LEU A 253 -1.89 -9.25 1.83
C LEU A 253 -2.31 -10.67 2.21
N ARG A 254 -2.42 -10.98 3.51
CA ARG A 254 -2.85 -12.29 4.04
C ARG A 254 -4.20 -12.75 3.50
N ARG A 255 -5.13 -11.82 3.28
CA ARG A 255 -6.44 -12.12 2.68
C ARG A 255 -6.31 -12.67 1.26
N TYR A 256 -5.42 -12.08 0.45
CA TYR A 256 -5.15 -12.60 -0.89
C TYR A 256 -4.34 -13.90 -0.86
N GLU A 257 -3.43 -14.07 0.10
CA GLU A 257 -2.74 -15.37 0.30
C GLU A 257 -3.75 -16.49 0.58
N ASP A 258 -4.68 -16.26 1.53
CA ASP A 258 -5.75 -17.20 1.86
C ASP A 258 -6.60 -17.54 0.60
N GLU A 259 -6.86 -16.56 -0.28
CA GLU A 259 -7.60 -16.77 -1.54
C GLU A 259 -6.82 -17.60 -2.57
N THR A 260 -5.48 -17.50 -2.61
CA THR A 260 -4.66 -18.34 -3.51
C THR A 260 -4.58 -19.81 -3.11
N ARG A 261 -4.97 -20.16 -1.87
CA ARG A 261 -4.87 -21.52 -1.28
C ARG A 261 -3.45 -22.12 -1.24
N ARG A 262 -2.42 -21.33 -1.53
CA ARG A 262 -1.01 -21.75 -1.44
C ARG A 262 -0.46 -21.35 -0.06
N GLN A 263 0.58 -22.04 0.41
CA GLN A 263 1.15 -21.80 1.74
C GLN A 263 1.86 -20.44 1.84
N THR A 264 2.54 -20.02 0.76
CA THR A 264 3.22 -18.73 0.66
C THR A 264 3.09 -18.17 -0.75
N VAL A 265 3.02 -16.85 -0.87
CA VAL A 265 2.95 -16.17 -2.16
C VAL A 265 4.27 -16.28 -2.91
N GLU A 266 5.39 -16.23 -2.19
CA GLU A 266 6.72 -16.31 -2.74
C GLU A 266 6.93 -17.64 -3.47
N SER A 267 6.49 -18.74 -2.86
CA SER A 267 6.60 -20.06 -3.50
C SER A 267 5.73 -20.18 -4.74
N LEU A 268 4.53 -19.57 -4.74
CA LEU A 268 3.67 -19.53 -5.92
C LEU A 268 4.35 -18.77 -7.06
N VAL A 269 4.87 -17.57 -6.78
CA VAL A 269 5.53 -16.77 -7.81
C VAL A 269 6.76 -17.51 -8.32
N ASP A 270 7.65 -18.00 -7.44
CA ASP A 270 8.87 -18.69 -7.85
C ASP A 270 8.60 -19.94 -8.73
N GLN A 271 7.50 -20.66 -8.48
CA GLN A 271 7.12 -21.85 -9.26
C GLN A 271 6.56 -21.50 -10.65
N VAL A 272 5.76 -20.42 -10.73
CA VAL A 272 4.96 -20.12 -11.91
C VAL A 272 5.61 -19.02 -12.77
N PHE A 273 6.58 -18.26 -12.24
CA PHE A 273 7.06 -17.04 -12.89
C PHE A 273 7.56 -17.28 -14.32
N ASP A 274 8.31 -18.35 -14.55
CA ASP A 274 8.88 -18.65 -15.86
C ASP A 274 7.83 -19.09 -16.90
N SER A 275 6.71 -19.66 -16.47
CA SER A 275 5.59 -20.04 -17.34
C SER A 275 4.60 -18.89 -17.58
N LEU A 276 4.72 -17.77 -16.86
CA LEU A 276 3.78 -16.67 -16.99
C LEU A 276 3.90 -15.93 -18.33
N PRO A 277 2.76 -15.55 -18.95
CA PRO A 277 2.73 -14.62 -20.06
C PRO A 277 3.54 -13.35 -19.75
N PRO A 278 4.32 -12.81 -20.72
CA PRO A 278 5.14 -11.62 -20.50
C PRO A 278 4.37 -10.41 -19.94
N SER A 279 3.10 -10.25 -20.33
CA SER A 279 2.22 -9.19 -19.81
C SER A 279 1.92 -9.33 -18.32
N LEU A 280 1.74 -10.55 -17.81
CA LEU A 280 1.49 -10.80 -16.39
C LEU A 280 2.76 -10.62 -15.56
N ARG A 281 3.92 -11.05 -16.08
CA ARG A 281 5.22 -10.80 -15.44
C ARG A 281 5.50 -9.31 -15.29
N SER A 282 5.36 -8.55 -16.37
CA SER A 282 5.54 -7.09 -16.32
C SER A 282 4.56 -6.43 -15.34
N SER A 283 3.29 -6.89 -15.30
CA SER A 283 2.30 -6.37 -14.36
C SER A 283 2.68 -6.69 -12.91
N HIS A 284 3.19 -7.91 -12.67
CA HIS A 284 3.64 -8.35 -11.34
C HIS A 284 4.79 -7.50 -10.86
N ASP A 285 5.83 -7.32 -11.68
CA ASP A 285 7.03 -6.57 -11.33
C ASP A 285 6.69 -5.10 -11.09
N GLU A 286 5.79 -4.52 -11.89
CA GLU A 286 5.33 -3.15 -11.68
C GLU A 286 4.57 -2.99 -10.34
N GLN A 287 3.61 -3.87 -10.04
CA GLN A 287 2.85 -3.76 -8.80
C GLN A 287 3.69 -4.05 -7.56
N ARG A 288 4.62 -5.02 -7.64
CA ARG A 288 5.58 -5.32 -6.58
C ARG A 288 6.52 -4.13 -6.35
N GLY A 289 7.05 -3.54 -7.42
CA GLY A 289 7.92 -2.36 -7.33
C GLY A 289 7.20 -1.13 -6.74
N ARG A 290 5.91 -0.93 -7.05
CA ARG A 290 5.10 0.14 -6.44
C ARG A 290 4.84 -0.11 -4.95
N LEU A 291 4.53 -1.35 -4.57
CA LEU A 291 4.32 -1.73 -3.18
C LEU A 291 5.60 -1.49 -2.37
N ASP A 292 6.73 -1.95 -2.88
CA ASP A 292 8.05 -1.77 -2.27
C ASP A 292 8.38 -0.28 -2.09
N LEU A 293 8.27 0.52 -3.16
CA LEU A 293 8.45 1.96 -3.13
C LEU A 293 7.69 2.63 -1.97
N TYR A 294 6.39 2.34 -1.81
CA TYR A 294 5.60 2.95 -0.75
C TYR A 294 5.99 2.47 0.64
N CYS A 295 6.35 1.19 0.79
CA CYS A 295 6.82 0.63 2.06
C CYS A 295 8.16 1.24 2.49
N THR A 296 9.13 1.36 1.58
CA THR A 296 10.42 2.00 1.86
C THR A 296 10.25 3.50 2.11
N MET A 297 9.42 4.19 1.32
CA MET A 297 9.14 5.62 1.50
C MET A 297 8.52 5.91 2.88
N TYR A 298 7.67 5.01 3.39
CA TYR A 298 7.12 5.12 4.75
C TYR A 298 8.25 5.18 5.80
N LEU A 299 9.24 4.28 5.71
CA LEU A 299 10.36 4.25 6.66
C LEU A 299 11.29 5.45 6.50
N VAL A 300 11.56 5.87 5.26
CA VAL A 300 12.35 7.07 4.97
C VAL A 300 11.71 8.30 5.60
N LEU A 301 10.40 8.50 5.43
CA LEU A 301 9.70 9.65 5.99
C LEU A 301 9.68 9.61 7.52
N MET A 302 9.52 8.42 8.12
CA MET A 302 9.65 8.24 9.57
C MET A 302 11.04 8.63 10.05
N LEU A 303 12.10 8.18 9.38
CA LEU A 303 13.48 8.50 9.73
C LEU A 303 13.78 9.99 9.59
N ALA A 304 13.39 10.61 8.46
CA ALA A 304 13.53 12.04 8.24
C ALA A 304 12.78 12.87 9.28
N GLY A 305 11.57 12.44 9.66
CA GLY A 305 10.79 13.06 10.73
C GLY A 305 11.47 12.96 12.10
N VAL A 306 12.06 11.82 12.44
CA VAL A 306 12.86 11.67 13.68
C VAL A 306 14.06 12.63 13.67
N ILE A 307 14.79 12.73 12.55
CA ILE A 307 15.91 13.68 12.40
C ILE A 307 15.42 15.12 12.60
N ALA A 308 14.29 15.50 11.99
CA ALA A 308 13.71 16.84 12.14
C ALA A 308 13.33 17.15 13.60
N VAL A 309 12.66 16.22 14.29
CA VAL A 309 12.27 16.39 15.70
C VAL A 309 13.51 16.53 16.58
N LEU A 310 14.51 15.65 16.41
CA LEU A 310 15.76 15.72 17.16
C LEU A 310 16.51 17.03 16.91
N ARG A 311 16.46 17.56 15.68
CA ARG A 311 17.10 18.82 15.32
C ARG A 311 16.42 20.05 15.95
N PHE A 312 15.09 20.05 16.03
CA PHE A 312 14.34 21.23 16.45
C PHE A 312 13.92 21.21 17.93
N ILE A 313 13.83 20.04 18.58
CA ILE A 313 13.35 19.93 19.97
C ILE A 313 14.14 20.77 20.99
N PRO A 314 15.48 20.97 20.92
CA PRO A 314 16.20 21.66 21.97
C PRO A 314 16.06 23.18 21.93
N VAL A 315 15.80 23.75 20.73
CA VAL A 315 15.89 25.20 20.49
C VAL A 315 14.59 25.77 19.94
N HIS A 316 13.88 25.02 19.09
CA HIS A 316 12.77 25.52 18.25
C HIS A 316 11.51 24.65 18.40
N TRP A 317 10.88 24.68 19.58
CA TRP A 317 9.71 23.84 19.89
C TRP A 317 8.59 23.91 18.85
N GLY A 318 8.24 25.11 18.37
CA GLY A 318 7.17 25.29 17.37
C GLY A 318 7.44 24.52 16.07
N TYR A 319 8.69 24.53 15.60
CA TYR A 319 9.13 23.79 14.41
C TYR A 319 9.13 22.28 14.67
N SER A 320 9.44 21.84 15.88
CA SER A 320 9.34 20.42 16.26
C SER A 320 7.90 19.90 16.19
N VAL A 321 6.93 20.65 16.74
CA VAL A 321 5.50 20.30 16.64
C VAL A 321 5.03 20.26 15.19
N ALA A 322 5.44 21.24 14.38
CA ALA A 322 5.11 21.26 12.95
C ALA A 322 5.73 20.06 12.21
N ALA A 323 6.99 19.71 12.50
CA ALA A 323 7.67 18.56 11.93
C ALA A 323 6.96 17.24 12.27
N VAL A 324 6.50 17.05 13.51
CA VAL A 324 5.68 15.89 13.91
C VAL A 324 4.39 15.84 13.10
N GLY A 325 3.67 16.96 12.98
CA GLY A 325 2.42 17.04 12.23
C GLY A 325 2.58 16.68 10.75
N ILE A 326 3.57 17.29 10.08
CA ILE A 326 3.88 17.03 8.66
C ILE A 326 4.33 15.59 8.45
N THR A 327 5.19 15.06 9.33
CA THR A 327 5.64 13.67 9.26
C THR A 327 4.47 12.71 9.40
N ALA A 328 3.62 12.89 10.43
CA ALA A 328 2.46 12.05 10.67
C ALA A 328 1.49 12.04 9.48
N LEU A 329 1.24 13.20 8.86
CA LEU A 329 0.40 13.31 7.67
C LEU A 329 1.01 12.61 6.45
N SER A 330 2.32 12.80 6.22
CA SER A 330 3.05 12.21 5.10
C SER A 330 3.09 10.69 5.21
N VAL A 331 3.46 10.18 6.39
CA VAL A 331 3.49 8.76 6.73
C VAL A 331 2.10 8.13 6.63
N TRP A 332 1.05 8.80 7.11
CA TRP A 332 -0.34 8.36 6.95
C TRP A 332 -0.74 8.23 5.48
N THR A 333 -0.37 9.20 4.65
CA THR A 333 -0.69 9.23 3.22
C THR A 333 0.02 8.09 2.48
N VAL A 334 1.32 7.94 2.69
CA VAL A 334 2.12 6.88 2.08
C VAL A 334 1.67 5.49 2.55
N TYR A 335 1.35 5.32 3.83
CA TYR A 335 0.80 4.05 4.33
C TYR A 335 -0.53 3.69 3.64
N ARG A 336 -1.39 4.67 3.39
CA ARG A 336 -2.63 4.44 2.64
C ARG A 336 -2.38 4.05 1.19
N ALA A 337 -1.37 4.65 0.54
CA ALA A 337 -0.93 4.27 -0.80
C ALA A 337 -0.38 2.84 -0.83
N ALA A 338 0.44 2.45 0.16
CA ALA A 338 0.94 1.08 0.31
C ALA A 338 -0.19 0.07 0.43
N VAL A 339 -1.18 0.32 1.31
CA VAL A 339 -2.36 -0.54 1.46
C VAL A 339 -3.19 -0.61 0.17
N ALA A 340 -3.29 0.47 -0.59
CA ALA A 340 -3.98 0.45 -1.89
C ALA A 340 -3.21 -0.38 -2.92
N SER A 341 -1.89 -0.20 -3.01
CA SER A 341 -1.00 -0.99 -3.89
C SER A 341 -1.06 -2.47 -3.56
N ALA A 342 -1.10 -2.83 -2.27
CA ALA A 342 -1.24 -4.21 -1.81
C ALA A 342 -2.54 -4.88 -2.27
N ARG A 343 -3.65 -4.13 -2.41
CA ARG A 343 -4.89 -4.70 -2.97
C ARG A 343 -4.75 -5.07 -4.44
N TYR A 344 -4.15 -4.16 -5.22
CA TYR A 344 -3.94 -4.40 -6.65
C TYR A 344 -2.97 -5.56 -6.85
N TYR A 345 -1.84 -5.55 -6.15
CA TYR A 345 -0.89 -6.66 -6.15
C TYR A 345 -1.54 -7.99 -5.74
N GLY A 346 -2.31 -8.01 -4.64
CA GLY A 346 -3.03 -9.20 -4.20
C GLY A 346 -4.03 -9.75 -5.23
N SER A 347 -4.81 -8.89 -5.88
CA SER A 347 -5.72 -9.31 -6.95
C SER A 347 -5.00 -9.91 -8.17
N LEU A 348 -3.80 -9.41 -8.48
CA LEU A 348 -2.95 -9.95 -9.53
C LEU A 348 -2.41 -11.33 -9.14
N LEU A 349 -2.02 -11.54 -7.88
CA LEU A 349 -1.60 -12.84 -7.38
C LEU A 349 -2.69 -13.90 -7.47
N VAL A 350 -3.94 -13.55 -7.16
CA VAL A 350 -5.09 -14.45 -7.36
C VAL A 350 -5.28 -14.78 -8.84
N THR A 351 -5.08 -13.80 -9.73
CA THR A 351 -5.13 -14.04 -11.18
C THR A 351 -4.03 -14.99 -11.65
N ILE A 352 -2.81 -14.85 -11.12
CA ILE A 352 -1.68 -15.74 -11.38
C ILE A 352 -1.96 -17.15 -10.86
N ALA A 353 -2.48 -17.29 -9.64
CA ALA A 353 -2.86 -18.60 -9.07
C ALA A 353 -3.92 -19.31 -9.94
N ASN A 354 -4.96 -18.60 -10.34
CA ASN A 354 -5.99 -19.14 -11.23
C ASN A 354 -5.45 -19.51 -12.62
N TYR A 355 -4.41 -18.82 -13.10
CA TYR A 355 -3.74 -19.14 -14.35
C TYR A 355 -2.97 -20.46 -14.21
N ASP A 356 -2.19 -20.62 -13.13
CA ASP A 356 -1.45 -21.84 -12.82
C ASP A 356 -2.39 -23.05 -12.70
N ASP A 357 -3.46 -22.94 -11.91
CA ASP A 357 -4.41 -24.05 -11.71
C ASP A 357 -5.05 -24.53 -13.03
N ARG A 358 -5.26 -23.64 -14.01
CA ARG A 358 -5.81 -24.00 -15.32
C ARG A 358 -4.80 -24.67 -16.24
N HIS A 359 -3.52 -24.28 -16.18
CA HIS A 359 -2.47 -24.80 -17.08
C HIS A 359 -1.77 -26.03 -16.49
N GLY A 360 -1.67 -26.13 -15.16
CA GLY A 360 -1.20 -27.32 -14.46
C GLY A 360 -2.10 -28.53 -14.74
N ALA A 361 -3.42 -28.36 -14.63
CA ALA A 361 -4.38 -29.43 -14.91
C ALA A 361 -4.28 -29.98 -16.34
N ALA A 362 -4.05 -29.12 -17.34
CA ALA A 362 -3.88 -29.55 -18.73
C ALA A 362 -2.59 -30.34 -18.98
N THR A 363 -1.55 -30.08 -18.18
CA THR A 363 -0.27 -30.79 -18.29
C THR A 363 -0.36 -32.18 -17.68
N ASP A 364 -1.08 -32.32 -16.56
CA ASP A 364 -1.31 -33.60 -15.89
C ASP A 364 -2.21 -34.53 -16.73
N GLU A 365 -3.20 -34.00 -17.46
CA GLU A 365 -4.05 -34.79 -18.38
C GLU A 365 -3.30 -35.26 -19.65
N ALA A 366 -2.21 -34.60 -20.02
CA ALA A 366 -1.44 -34.90 -21.23
C ALA A 366 -0.30 -35.92 -21.01
N GLN A 367 -0.09 -36.40 -19.78
CA GLN A 367 0.88 -37.45 -19.47
C GLN A 367 0.15 -38.83 -19.37
N PRO A 368 0.24 -39.70 -20.40
CA PRO A 368 -0.40 -41.01 -20.42
C PRO A 368 0.27 -42.06 -19.53
#